data_AF-A0A2D5IQV4-F1
#
_entry.id   AF-A0A2D5IQV4-F1
#
_cell.length_a   1.000
_cell.length_b   1.000
_cell.length_c   1.000
_cell.angle_alpha   90.00
_cell.angle_beta   90.00
_cell.angle_gamma   90.00
#
_symmetry.space_group_name_H-M   'P 1'
#
loop_
_entity.id
_entity.type
_entity.pdbx_description
1 polymer ?
#
loop_
_entity_poly.entity_id
_entity_poly.type
_entity_poly.pdbx_seq_one_letter_code
_entity_poly.pdbx_strand_id
1 'polypeptide(L)'
;MPIDDLRIRTDRRDVAADALTASMFAVLFVAILLARPGSAMAAPPEKSMRGAMVAFIETLPESQRDVAVAPINAPDRGRWTYLAGPRTGLRIGDLDETARSAFDRFLDRALSPKGRDRVREILRVEPVEDRGGGVRTGPGEYWIRIHGDPTADGSDWAWRLEG
;
A
#
# COMPACT_ATOMS: atom_id res chain seq x y z
N MET A 1 -7.12 -34.64 -74.12
CA MET A 1 -8.57 -34.34 -74.20
C MET A 1 -9.07 -34.13 -72.77
N PRO A 2 -10.04 -33.24 -72.52
CA PRO A 2 -9.96 -31.82 -72.10
C PRO A 2 -10.14 -31.66 -70.56
N ILE A 3 -9.64 -30.59 -69.92
CA ILE A 3 -10.30 -29.30 -69.57
C ILE A 3 -11.69 -29.45 -68.90
N ASP A 4 -11.81 -28.82 -67.72
CA ASP A 4 -12.99 -28.17 -67.10
C ASP A 4 -13.15 -28.58 -65.62
N ASP A 5 -13.46 -27.72 -64.65
CA ASP A 5 -13.44 -26.26 -64.53
C ASP A 5 -13.78 -25.96 -63.04
N LEU A 6 -13.62 -24.71 -62.63
CA LEU A 6 -14.31 -24.06 -61.48
C LEU A 6 -14.13 -24.64 -60.06
N ARG A 7 -13.34 -23.98 -59.19
CA ARG A 7 -13.70 -22.79 -58.37
C ARG A 7 -14.58 -23.05 -57.13
N ILE A 8 -13.91 -22.82 -55.99
CA ILE A 8 -14.26 -21.86 -54.92
C ILE A 8 -15.24 -22.28 -53.80
N ARG A 9 -14.68 -22.12 -52.57
CA ARG A 9 -15.26 -21.81 -51.25
C ARG A 9 -15.88 -22.93 -50.42
N THR A 10 -15.16 -23.37 -49.37
CA THR A 10 -15.16 -22.90 -47.96
C THR A 10 -16.32 -23.44 -47.15
N ASP A 11 -16.03 -24.19 -46.10
CA ASP A 11 -16.10 -23.81 -44.67
C ASP A 11 -15.53 -25.01 -43.88
N ARG A 12 -14.45 -24.90 -43.07
CA ARG A 12 -14.48 -24.62 -41.62
C ARG A 12 -15.66 -25.36 -40.94
N ARG A 13 -15.50 -26.22 -39.95
CA ARG A 13 -14.54 -26.39 -38.85
C ARG A 13 -14.55 -27.92 -38.52
N ASP A 14 -13.59 -28.52 -37.85
CA ASP A 14 -13.52 -28.53 -36.39
C ASP A 14 -12.30 -29.33 -35.89
N VAL A 15 -11.67 -28.78 -34.86
CA VAL A 15 -11.25 -29.42 -33.60
C VAL A 15 -10.23 -30.58 -33.66
N ALA A 16 -9.00 -30.25 -33.29
CA ALA A 16 -8.12 -31.07 -32.45
C ALA A 16 -7.40 -30.09 -31.50
N ALA A 17 -7.73 -29.98 -30.22
CA ALA A 17 -7.47 -30.92 -29.12
C ALA A 17 -5.98 -31.30 -29.01
N ASP A 18 -5.35 -30.62 -28.05
CA ASP A 18 -4.24 -31.03 -27.17
C ASP A 18 -2.86 -31.32 -27.75
N ALA A 19 -1.94 -30.38 -27.51
CA ALA A 19 -0.60 -30.70 -27.04
C ALA A 19 0.00 -29.53 -26.25
N LEU A 20 0.20 -29.78 -24.96
CA LEU A 20 0.99 -29.01 -24.02
C LEU A 20 2.44 -28.89 -24.52
N THR A 21 2.96 -27.69 -24.75
CA THR A 21 4.41 -27.43 -24.63
C THR A 21 4.64 -25.97 -24.27
N ALA A 22 5.38 -25.75 -23.18
CA ALA A 22 5.58 -24.48 -22.52
C ALA A 22 6.23 -23.42 -23.42
N SER A 23 5.53 -22.32 -23.69
CA SER A 23 6.09 -21.11 -24.27
C SER A 23 6.20 -20.01 -23.20
N MET A 24 7.43 -19.90 -22.69
CA MET A 24 8.17 -18.66 -22.40
C MET A 24 7.37 -17.35 -22.61
N PHE A 25 6.75 -16.81 -21.56
CA PHE A 25 6.19 -15.45 -21.57
C PHE A 25 7.20 -14.48 -20.95
N ALA A 26 8.03 -13.92 -21.82
CA ALA A 26 8.72 -12.66 -21.56
C ALA A 26 7.67 -11.54 -21.53
N VAL A 27 7.52 -10.86 -20.39
CA VAL A 27 7.00 -9.49 -20.35
C VAL A 27 7.98 -8.66 -19.54
N LEU A 28 8.93 -8.10 -20.27
CA LEU A 28 9.83 -7.04 -19.87
C LEU A 28 9.01 -5.76 -19.67
N PHE A 29 8.72 -5.39 -18.42
CA PHE A 29 8.14 -4.09 -18.10
C PHE A 29 9.27 -3.06 -17.99
N VAL A 30 9.75 -2.55 -19.13
CA VAL A 30 10.59 -1.35 -19.17
C VAL A 30 9.67 -0.15 -19.07
N ALA A 31 9.44 0.33 -17.85
CA ALA A 31 8.89 1.66 -17.60
C ALA A 31 10.05 2.64 -17.47
N ILE A 32 10.44 3.26 -18.59
CA ILE A 32 11.27 4.47 -18.57
C ILE A 32 10.37 5.60 -18.06
N LEU A 33 10.36 5.79 -16.74
CA LEU A 33 9.91 7.04 -16.15
C LEU A 33 11.00 8.07 -16.41
N LEU A 34 10.64 9.12 -17.12
CA LEU A 34 11.43 10.35 -17.21
C LEU A 34 11.81 10.76 -15.78
N ALA A 35 13.09 10.61 -15.43
CA ALA A 35 13.65 11.26 -14.28
C ALA A 35 13.55 12.77 -14.50
N ARG A 36 12.41 13.36 -14.12
CA ARG A 36 12.36 14.80 -13.85
C ARG A 36 13.38 15.02 -12.74
N PRO A 37 14.39 15.89 -12.92
CA PRO A 37 15.14 16.36 -11.76
C PRO A 37 14.10 17.02 -10.86
N GLY A 38 13.80 16.38 -9.73
CA GLY A 38 12.96 16.97 -8.71
C GLY A 38 13.62 18.27 -8.32
N SER A 39 12.95 19.40 -8.55
CA SER A 39 13.32 20.62 -7.84
C SER A 39 13.39 20.25 -6.36
N ALA A 40 14.55 20.45 -5.74
CA ALA A 40 14.69 20.31 -4.30
C ALA A 40 13.81 21.39 -3.65
N MET A 41 12.54 21.06 -3.49
CA MET A 41 11.56 21.91 -2.83
C MET A 41 11.70 21.70 -1.33
N ALA A 42 11.62 22.78 -0.56
CA ALA A 42 11.77 22.72 0.89
C ALA A 42 10.74 21.76 1.50
N ALA A 43 11.20 20.87 2.40
CA ALA A 43 10.33 19.96 3.12
C ALA A 43 9.21 20.74 3.86
N PRO A 44 7.99 20.20 3.93
CA PRO A 44 6.90 20.84 4.66
C PRO A 44 7.30 21.06 6.12
N PRO A 45 6.88 22.18 6.74
CA PRO A 45 7.27 22.47 8.12
C PRO A 45 6.79 21.37 9.05
N GLU A 46 7.69 20.85 9.90
CA GLU A 46 7.41 19.75 10.84
C GLU A 46 6.20 19.98 11.74
N LYS A 47 5.83 21.25 11.97
CA LYS A 47 4.65 21.64 12.76
C LYS A 47 3.31 21.33 12.07
N SER A 48 3.32 21.08 10.76
CA SER A 48 2.13 20.69 9.98
C SER A 48 1.90 19.18 10.04
N MET A 49 0.65 18.74 9.81
CA MET A 49 0.34 17.30 9.70
C MET A 49 1.16 16.60 8.61
N ARG A 50 1.31 17.24 7.44
CA ARG A 50 2.13 16.71 6.33
C ARG A 50 3.60 16.60 6.73
N GLY A 51 4.17 17.66 7.33
CA GLY A 51 5.56 17.65 7.80
C GLY A 51 5.83 16.57 8.84
N ALA A 52 4.91 16.36 9.79
CA ALA A 52 5.05 15.29 10.77
C ALA A 52 4.93 13.88 10.14
N MET A 53 4.09 13.70 9.11
CA MET A 53 4.03 12.45 8.35
C MET A 53 5.34 12.19 7.61
N VAL A 54 5.91 13.20 6.95
CA VAL A 54 7.21 13.09 6.26
C VAL A 54 8.30 12.72 7.26
N ALA A 55 8.39 13.41 8.39
CA ALA A 55 9.33 13.11 9.45
C ALA A 55 9.16 11.68 10.01
N PHE A 56 7.94 11.16 10.11
CA PHE A 56 7.71 9.76 10.46
C PHE A 56 8.25 8.80 9.40
N ILE A 57 7.94 9.02 8.11
CA ILE A 57 8.43 8.16 7.02
C ILE A 57 9.96 8.14 6.97
N GLU A 58 10.63 9.26 7.24
CA GLU A 58 12.09 9.37 7.27
C GLU A 58 12.75 8.52 8.37
N THR A 59 12.04 8.21 9.45
CA THR A 59 12.55 7.29 10.49
C THR A 59 12.50 5.83 10.10
N LEU A 60 11.69 5.47 9.10
CA LEU A 60 11.46 4.07 8.74
C LEU A 60 12.61 3.55 7.87
N PRO A 61 13.12 2.33 8.10
CA PRO A 61 13.97 1.66 7.12
C PRO A 61 13.21 1.41 5.81
N GLU A 62 13.94 1.22 4.70
CA GLU A 62 13.36 1.03 3.37
C GLU A 62 12.29 -0.06 3.32
N SER A 63 12.58 -1.22 3.93
CA SER A 63 11.62 -2.34 4.01
C SER A 63 10.31 -1.99 4.71
N GLN A 64 10.34 -1.08 5.70
CA GLN A 64 9.13 -0.61 6.38
C GLN A 64 8.40 0.46 5.57
N ARG A 65 9.13 1.33 4.84
CA ARG A 65 8.51 2.31 3.93
C ARG A 65 7.75 1.61 2.81
N ASP A 66 8.31 0.55 2.25
CA ASP A 66 7.71 -0.23 1.15
C ASP A 66 6.36 -0.85 1.55
N VAL A 67 6.20 -1.24 2.82
CA VAL A 67 4.92 -1.78 3.34
C VAL A 67 4.00 -0.70 3.90
N ALA A 68 4.53 0.45 4.34
CA ALA A 68 3.72 1.54 4.87
C ALA A 68 3.06 2.37 3.76
N VAL A 69 3.78 2.61 2.64
CA VAL A 69 3.37 3.54 1.58
C VAL A 69 2.81 2.79 0.37
N ALA A 70 1.78 3.35 -0.24
CA ALA A 70 1.08 2.80 -1.39
C ALA A 70 0.78 3.91 -2.40
N PRO A 71 0.54 3.56 -3.69
CA PRO A 71 -0.07 4.50 -4.62
C PRO A 71 -1.43 5.05 -4.11
N ILE A 72 -1.77 6.28 -4.51
CA ILE A 72 -3.03 6.93 -4.10
C ILE A 72 -4.28 6.15 -4.54
N ASN A 73 -4.17 5.38 -5.62
CA ASN A 73 -5.23 4.55 -6.19
C ASN A 73 -5.09 3.06 -5.82
N ALA A 74 -4.29 2.72 -4.81
CA ALA A 74 -4.12 1.34 -4.38
C ALA A 74 -5.49 0.71 -4.00
N PRO A 75 -5.76 -0.54 -4.40
CA PRO A 75 -7.08 -1.17 -4.24
C PRO A 75 -7.49 -1.38 -2.77
N ASP A 76 -6.54 -1.32 -1.82
CA ASP A 76 -6.78 -1.33 -0.38
C ASP A 76 -7.20 0.00 0.24
N ARG A 77 -7.20 1.11 -0.51
CA ARG A 77 -7.57 2.43 0.03
C ARG A 77 -8.97 2.47 0.64
N GLY A 78 -9.92 1.77 0.03
CA GLY A 78 -11.30 1.65 0.53
C GLY A 78 -11.56 0.39 1.37
N ARG A 79 -10.56 -0.46 1.60
CA ARG A 79 -10.73 -1.71 2.37
C ARG A 79 -10.52 -1.42 3.85
N TRP A 80 -11.52 -1.71 4.67
CA TRP A 80 -11.45 -1.58 6.13
C TRP A 80 -12.19 -2.74 6.78
N THR A 81 -11.77 -3.13 7.98
CA THR A 81 -12.43 -4.16 8.79
C THR A 81 -12.31 -3.79 10.27
N TYR A 82 -13.32 -4.18 11.05
CA TYR A 82 -13.28 -4.13 12.52
C TYR A 82 -12.83 -5.45 13.14
N LEU A 83 -12.62 -6.49 12.32
CA LEU A 83 -12.19 -7.80 12.79
C LEU A 83 -10.68 -7.80 12.99
N ALA A 84 -10.24 -8.36 14.12
CA ALA A 84 -8.82 -8.54 14.40
C ALA A 84 -8.14 -9.42 13.34
N GLY A 85 -6.88 -9.10 13.04
CA GLY A 85 -6.06 -9.86 12.11
C GLY A 85 -5.15 -9.00 11.23
N PRO A 86 -4.27 -9.65 10.47
CA PRO A 86 -3.32 -8.96 9.60
C PRO A 86 -4.02 -8.10 8.54
N ARG A 87 -3.39 -6.98 8.18
CA ARG A 87 -3.90 -6.02 7.19
C ARG A 87 -2.75 -5.36 6.43
N THR A 88 -3.07 -4.68 5.34
CA THR A 88 -2.06 -3.96 4.55
C THR A 88 -1.57 -2.74 5.30
N GLY A 89 -0.26 -2.48 5.24
CA GLY A 89 0.38 -1.38 5.97
C GLY A 89 1.50 -1.87 6.88
N LEU A 90 2.02 -0.92 7.66
CA LEU A 90 3.03 -1.18 8.66
C LEU A 90 2.36 -1.36 10.02
N ARG A 91 2.57 -2.51 10.65
CA ARG A 91 2.12 -2.79 12.02
C ARG A 91 2.88 -1.89 12.99
N ILE A 92 2.18 -1.16 13.85
CA ILE A 92 2.81 -0.20 14.77
C ILE A 92 3.64 -0.89 15.86
N GLY A 93 3.39 -2.17 16.13
CA GLY A 93 4.22 -3.02 17.00
C GLY A 93 5.57 -3.39 16.41
N ASP A 94 5.81 -3.13 15.12
CA ASP A 94 7.09 -3.38 14.44
C ASP A 94 7.95 -2.11 14.35
N LEU A 95 7.45 -0.97 14.83
CA LEU A 95 8.21 0.29 14.91
C LEU A 95 9.25 0.19 16.03
N ASP A 96 10.47 0.67 15.74
CA ASP A 96 11.42 0.97 16.81
C ASP A 96 10.98 2.20 17.63
N GLU A 97 11.72 2.52 18.69
CA GLU A 97 11.38 3.64 19.58
C GLU A 97 11.40 5.00 18.86
N THR A 98 12.32 5.19 17.91
CA THR A 98 12.47 6.45 17.18
C THR A 98 11.27 6.66 16.25
N ALA A 99 10.93 5.63 15.48
CA ALA A 99 9.80 5.65 14.57
C ALA A 99 8.46 5.70 15.32
N ARG A 100 8.36 5.01 16.46
CA ARG A 100 7.18 5.10 17.33
C ARG A 100 6.97 6.51 17.86
N SER A 101 8.02 7.15 18.34
CA SER A 101 7.98 8.53 18.81
C SER A 101 7.57 9.51 17.70
N ALA A 102 8.06 9.31 16.47
CA ALA A 102 7.68 10.11 15.31
C ALA A 102 6.21 9.87 14.90
N PHE A 103 5.73 8.63 14.95
CA PHE A 103 4.33 8.28 14.72
C PHE A 103 3.40 8.95 15.73
N ASP A 104 3.75 8.94 17.02
CA ASP A 104 2.96 9.62 18.04
C ASP A 104 2.94 11.14 17.84
N ARG A 105 4.08 11.76 17.45
CA ARG A 105 4.12 13.18 17.04
C ARG A 105 3.25 13.46 15.82
N PHE A 106 3.19 12.55 14.86
CA PHE A 106 2.29 12.67 13.72
C PHE A 106 0.83 12.68 14.16
N LEU A 107 0.40 11.75 15.03
CA LEU A 107 -0.97 11.74 15.56
C LEU A 107 -1.30 13.04 16.31
N ASP A 108 -0.33 13.62 17.02
CA ASP A 108 -0.47 14.91 17.70
C ASP A 108 -0.72 16.08 16.74
N ARG A 109 -0.27 15.99 15.48
CA ARG A 109 -0.54 16.99 14.44
C ARG A 109 -1.78 16.67 13.60
N ALA A 110 -2.11 15.39 13.46
CA ALA A 110 -3.20 14.92 12.61
C ALA A 110 -4.57 14.97 13.30
N LEU A 111 -4.60 14.87 14.63
CA LEU A 111 -5.82 14.76 15.41
C LEU A 111 -6.03 15.98 16.31
N SER A 112 -7.29 16.25 16.65
CA SER A 112 -7.62 17.15 17.76
C SER A 112 -7.13 16.55 19.09
N PRO A 113 -6.97 17.36 20.16
CA PRO A 113 -6.57 16.83 21.47
C PRO A 113 -7.44 15.66 21.94
N LYS A 114 -8.77 15.78 21.80
CA LYS A 114 -9.72 14.71 22.13
C LYS A 114 -9.54 13.46 21.27
N GLY A 115 -9.27 13.62 19.97
CA GLY A 115 -9.05 12.49 19.06
C GLY A 115 -7.76 11.74 19.40
N ARG A 116 -6.68 12.48 19.67
CA ARG A 116 -5.41 11.93 20.12
C ARG A 116 -5.54 11.15 21.42
N ASP A 117 -6.21 11.72 22.42
CA ASP A 117 -6.40 11.07 23.71
C ASP A 117 -7.26 9.80 23.57
N ARG A 118 -8.26 9.83 22.69
CA ARG A 118 -9.06 8.65 22.35
C ARG A 118 -8.21 7.54 21.72
N VAL A 119 -7.34 7.84 20.76
CA VAL A 119 -6.45 6.84 20.15
C VAL A 119 -5.52 6.23 21.20
N ARG A 120 -4.88 7.06 22.02
CA ARG A 120 -4.00 6.58 23.10
C ARG A 120 -4.73 5.67 24.07
N GLU A 121 -5.96 6.02 24.44
CA GLU A 121 -6.78 5.22 25.33
C GLU A 121 -7.16 3.88 24.69
N ILE A 122 -7.59 3.87 23.42
CA ILE A 122 -7.90 2.64 22.68
C ILE A 122 -6.70 1.70 22.68
N LEU A 123 -5.52 2.19 22.28
CA LEU A 123 -4.30 1.38 22.26
C LEU A 123 -3.98 0.85 23.67
N ARG A 124 -4.10 1.70 24.69
CA ARG A 124 -3.76 1.36 26.08
C ARG A 124 -4.66 0.26 26.67
N VAL A 125 -5.94 0.26 26.33
CA VAL A 125 -6.92 -0.70 26.87
C VAL A 125 -7.10 -1.95 25.99
N GLU A 126 -6.45 -1.99 24.82
CA GLU A 126 -6.56 -3.12 23.91
C GLU A 126 -6.03 -4.41 24.56
N PRO A 127 -6.85 -5.48 24.67
CA PRO A 127 -6.45 -6.70 25.34
C PRO A 127 -5.38 -7.43 24.53
N VAL A 128 -4.34 -7.90 25.22
CA VAL A 128 -3.29 -8.73 24.61
C VAL A 128 -3.77 -10.17 24.57
N GLU A 129 -4.16 -10.64 23.39
CA GLU A 129 -4.70 -12.00 23.19
C GLU A 129 -4.10 -12.64 21.94
N ASP A 130 -3.79 -13.93 22.02
CA ASP A 130 -3.62 -14.79 20.85
C ASP A 130 -4.95 -15.48 20.57
N ARG A 131 -5.55 -15.17 19.41
CA ARG A 131 -6.85 -15.71 18.98
C ARG A 131 -6.69 -16.94 18.09
N GLY A 132 -5.46 -17.41 17.89
CA GLY A 132 -5.13 -18.53 17.00
C GLY A 132 -5.09 -18.11 15.53
N GLY A 133 -4.54 -18.98 14.68
CA GLY A 133 -4.48 -18.74 13.23
C GLY A 133 -3.66 -17.50 12.82
N GLY A 134 -2.74 -17.04 13.67
CA GLY A 134 -1.94 -15.83 13.44
C GLY A 134 -2.67 -14.52 13.75
N VAL A 135 -3.87 -14.57 14.34
CA VAL A 135 -4.62 -13.40 14.77
C VAL A 135 -4.28 -13.07 16.22
N ARG A 136 -3.89 -11.82 16.46
CA ARG A 136 -3.59 -11.29 17.79
C ARG A 136 -4.29 -9.96 18.00
N THR A 137 -4.53 -9.60 19.25
CA THR A 137 -4.86 -8.24 19.68
C THR A 137 -3.84 -7.68 20.66
N GLY A 138 -3.84 -6.37 20.80
CA GLY A 138 -3.00 -5.66 21.74
C GLY A 138 -2.63 -4.26 21.21
N PRO A 139 -1.95 -3.46 22.04
CA PRO A 139 -1.57 -2.07 21.72
C PRO A 139 -0.72 -1.93 20.45
N GLY A 140 -0.03 -2.99 20.03
CA GLY A 140 0.80 -3.03 18.84
C GLY A 140 0.11 -3.58 17.58
N GLU A 141 -1.10 -4.13 17.71
CA GLU A 141 -1.85 -4.80 16.63
C GLU A 141 -2.74 -3.79 15.87
N TYR A 142 -2.14 -2.65 15.51
CA TYR A 142 -2.73 -1.62 14.64
C TYR A 142 -1.78 -1.35 13.49
N TRP A 143 -2.31 -0.98 12.33
CA TRP A 143 -1.51 -0.77 11.13
C TRP A 143 -1.74 0.63 10.59
N ILE A 144 -0.63 1.29 10.26
CA ILE A 144 -0.62 2.54 9.51
C ILE A 144 -0.42 2.23 8.03
N ARG A 145 -1.30 2.75 7.19
CA ARG A 145 -1.20 2.70 5.72
C ARG A 145 -1.26 4.13 5.18
N ILE A 146 -0.32 4.46 4.30
CA ILE A 146 -0.20 5.76 3.66
C ILE A 146 -0.46 5.56 2.17
N HIS A 147 -1.32 6.39 1.60
CA HIS A 147 -1.67 6.36 0.18
C HIS A 147 -1.21 7.66 -0.47
N GLY A 148 -0.54 7.58 -1.60
CA GLY A 148 0.06 8.74 -2.27
C GLY A 148 1.44 9.09 -1.68
N ASP A 149 1.89 10.30 -1.98
CA ASP A 149 3.24 10.74 -1.62
C ASP A 149 3.18 12.03 -0.80
N PRO A 150 3.26 11.99 0.53
CA PRO A 150 3.23 13.20 1.35
C PRO A 150 4.49 14.07 1.21
N THR A 151 5.58 13.56 0.62
CA THR A 151 6.88 14.26 0.47
C THR A 151 6.87 15.24 -0.70
N ALA A 152 6.12 14.95 -1.76
CA ALA A 152 5.95 15.84 -2.89
C ALA A 152 4.95 16.97 -2.56
N ASP A 153 5.29 18.20 -2.94
CA ASP A 153 4.36 19.33 -2.83
C ASP A 153 3.23 19.21 -3.88
N GLY A 154 2.03 19.67 -3.52
CA GLY A 154 0.85 19.60 -4.38
C GLY A 154 0.32 18.19 -4.67
N SER A 155 0.91 17.13 -4.10
CA SER A 155 0.45 15.76 -4.26
C SER A 155 -0.76 15.45 -3.39
N ASP A 156 -1.63 14.60 -3.93
CA ASP A 156 -2.69 13.94 -3.17
C ASP A 156 -2.10 12.85 -2.29
N TRP A 157 -2.50 12.84 -1.02
CA TRP A 157 -2.17 11.77 -0.10
C TRP A 157 -3.28 11.57 0.94
N ALA A 158 -3.31 10.38 1.52
CA ALA A 158 -4.20 10.01 2.59
C ALA A 158 -3.48 9.02 3.52
N TRP A 159 -4.05 8.80 4.70
CA TRP A 159 -3.54 7.82 5.65
C TRP A 159 -4.71 7.15 6.37
N ARG A 160 -4.45 5.94 6.87
CA ARG A 160 -5.37 5.17 7.70
C ARG A 160 -4.62 4.50 8.84
N LEU A 161 -5.17 4.58 10.03
CA LEU A 161 -4.80 3.75 11.17
C LEU A 161 -5.99 2.85 11.49
N GLU A 162 -5.78 1.53 11.50
CA GLU A 162 -6.86 0.57 11.76
C GLU A 162 -6.40 -0.62 12.60
N GLY A 163 -7.35 -1.15 13.39
CA GLY A 163 -7.18 -2.44 14.01
C GLY A 163 -8.27 -3.07 14.82
#